data_AF-A0A6A6E867-F1
#
_entry.id   AF-A0A6A6E867-F1
#
_cell.length_a   1.000
_cell.length_b   1.000
_cell.length_c   1.000
_cell.angle_alpha   90.00
_cell.angle_beta   90.00
_cell.angle_gamma   90.00
#
_symmetry.space_group_name_H-M   'P 1'
#
loop_
_entity.id
_entity.type
_entity.pdbx_description
1 polymer ?
#
loop_
_entity_poly.entity_id
_entity_poly.type
_entity_poly.pdbx_seq_one_letter_code
_entity_poly.pdbx_strand_id
1 'polypeptide(L)'
;RATLRARKESRPSNRPYAGLAQVCQQIRDEFRPIYLLNQEIGVDLIETVKYLRYFYPEGKKEEKERRQGNITIAVPGEVQEEEKRQGIDLWPLLDMWANSMRIEGGFGRYLSPNYAPGEDGECKDLYRLFGRRVLPDRSCTRMNRIWRTYLRESHLAEVRIYREIAEVKIPFIHILFKPEFALEWMVRQESVVPAGFLDEIGFSHMEYFDVKVGVVDASVKED
;
A
#
# COMPACT_ATOMS: atom_id res chain seq x y z
N ARG A 1 55.76 33.78 5.26
CA ARG A 1 54.57 33.50 6.11
C ARG A 1 53.35 33.51 5.21
N ALA A 2 52.85 32.35 4.80
CA ALA A 2 51.66 32.25 3.95
C ALA A 2 50.41 32.40 4.84
N THR A 3 49.64 33.46 4.64
CA THR A 3 48.35 33.67 5.29
C THR A 3 47.29 32.84 4.57
N LEU A 4 46.82 31.77 5.20
CA LEU A 4 45.65 31.00 4.76
C LEU A 4 44.41 31.90 4.87
N ARG A 5 44.01 32.52 3.75
CA ARG A 5 42.69 33.14 3.65
C ARG A 5 41.65 32.03 3.64
N ALA A 6 40.98 31.83 4.78
CA ALA A 6 39.83 30.95 4.89
C ALA A 6 38.81 31.36 3.81
N ARG A 7 38.59 30.45 2.85
CA ARG A 7 37.65 30.63 1.76
C ARG A 7 36.27 30.75 2.43
N LYS A 8 35.68 31.94 2.36
CA LYS A 8 34.37 32.21 2.98
C LYS A 8 33.34 31.43 2.17
N GLU A 9 32.97 30.25 2.64
CA GLU A 9 31.93 29.44 2.00
C GLU A 9 30.66 30.28 1.90
N SER A 10 30.10 30.33 0.69
CA SER A 10 28.86 31.06 0.44
C SER A 10 27.77 30.44 1.31
N ARG A 11 27.14 31.25 2.16
CA ARG A 11 26.01 30.79 2.97
C ARG A 11 24.93 30.22 2.03
N PRO A 12 24.36 29.05 2.34
CA PRO A 12 23.38 28.40 1.49
C PRO A 12 22.08 29.23 1.34
N SER A 13 21.80 30.14 2.27
CA SER A 13 20.66 31.06 2.18
C SER A 13 20.87 32.32 3.02
N ASN A 14 20.39 33.46 2.52
CA ASN A 14 20.29 34.72 3.25
C ASN A 14 18.91 34.92 3.91
N ARG A 15 18.00 33.94 3.81
CA ARG A 15 16.67 34.05 4.43
C ARG A 15 16.82 34.02 5.96
N PRO A 16 16.16 34.95 6.69
CA PRO A 16 16.12 34.87 8.15
C PRO A 16 15.50 33.51 8.55
N TYR A 17 16.05 32.90 9.59
CA TYR A 17 15.64 31.58 10.12
C TYR A 17 15.95 30.35 9.26
N ALA A 18 16.71 30.46 8.16
CA ALA A 18 17.09 29.28 7.35
C ALA A 18 17.81 28.20 8.17
N GLY A 19 18.68 28.59 9.11
CA GLY A 19 19.34 27.65 10.01
C GLY A 19 18.39 26.95 10.98
N LEU A 20 17.38 27.66 11.51
CA LEU A 20 16.36 27.04 12.37
C LEU A 20 15.51 26.05 11.57
N ALA A 21 15.12 26.39 10.33
CA ALA A 21 14.40 25.49 9.45
C ALA A 21 15.22 24.22 9.15
N GLN A 22 16.54 24.36 8.91
CA GLN A 22 17.45 23.21 8.73
C GLN A 22 17.52 22.33 9.98
N VAL A 23 17.67 22.92 11.16
CA VAL A 23 17.70 22.15 12.43
C VAL A 23 16.36 21.46 12.68
N CYS A 24 15.23 22.15 12.49
CA CYS A 24 13.91 21.53 12.62
C CYS A 24 13.66 20.43 11.60
N GLN A 25 14.23 20.53 10.40
CA GLN A 25 14.19 19.47 9.38
C GLN A 25 15.03 18.28 9.83
N GLN A 26 16.27 18.52 10.28
CA GLN A 26 17.16 17.47 10.77
C GLN A 26 16.56 16.73 11.98
N ILE A 27 16.01 17.45 12.96
CA ILE A 27 15.34 16.83 14.12
C ILE A 27 14.16 15.96 13.65
N ARG A 28 13.36 16.43 12.68
CA ARG A 28 12.28 15.60 12.12
C ARG A 28 12.84 14.36 11.43
N ASP A 29 13.89 14.50 10.64
CA ASP A 29 14.48 13.38 9.89
C ASP A 29 15.13 12.34 10.82
N GLU A 30 15.71 12.76 11.95
CA GLU A 30 16.33 11.89 12.96
C GLU A 30 15.31 11.27 13.93
N PHE A 31 14.31 12.04 14.39
CA PHE A 31 13.30 11.57 15.36
C PHE A 31 12.20 10.74 14.72
N ARG A 32 11.79 11.08 13.49
CA ARG A 32 10.67 10.43 12.81
C ARG A 32 10.79 8.91 12.72
N PRO A 33 11.95 8.32 12.37
CA PRO A 33 12.11 6.87 12.39
C PRO A 33 11.77 6.27 13.77
N ILE A 34 12.28 6.87 14.87
CA ILE A 34 12.04 6.39 16.24
C ILE A 34 10.56 6.51 16.61
N TYR A 35 9.92 7.63 16.24
CA TYR A 35 8.50 7.84 16.45
C TYR A 35 7.65 6.79 15.73
N LEU A 36 7.93 6.54 14.46
CA LEU A 36 7.18 5.58 13.64
C LEU A 36 7.33 4.13 14.13
N LEU A 37 8.45 3.76 14.77
CA LEU A 37 8.64 2.41 15.31
C LEU A 37 7.70 2.07 16.47
N ASN A 38 7.31 3.07 17.26
CA ASN A 38 6.50 2.85 18.47
C ASN A 38 5.04 3.26 18.28
N GLN A 39 4.73 3.99 17.21
CA GLN A 39 3.41 4.53 16.96
C GLN A 39 2.66 3.69 15.94
N GLU A 40 1.47 3.25 16.31
CA GLU A 40 0.47 2.78 15.35
C GLU A 40 -0.24 3.98 14.73
N ILE A 41 -0.29 4.01 13.40
CA ILE A 41 -0.94 5.09 12.65
C ILE A 41 -2.19 4.53 11.97
N GLY A 42 -3.34 4.98 12.44
CA GLY A 42 -4.62 4.75 11.78
C GLY A 42 -4.79 5.66 10.56
N VAL A 43 -5.13 5.10 9.41
CA VAL A 43 -5.39 5.84 8.17
C VAL A 43 -6.67 5.33 7.52
N ASP A 44 -7.54 6.22 7.06
CA ASP A 44 -8.71 5.81 6.26
C ASP A 44 -8.28 5.12 4.96
N LEU A 45 -9.03 4.10 4.54
CA LEU A 45 -8.76 3.36 3.32
C LEU A 45 -8.57 4.26 2.08
N ILE A 46 -9.42 5.29 1.93
CA ILE A 46 -9.38 6.24 0.81
C ILE A 46 -8.18 7.17 0.90
N GLU A 47 -7.85 7.64 2.11
CA GLU A 47 -6.74 8.57 2.33
C GLU A 47 -5.38 7.87 2.34
N THR A 48 -5.35 6.53 2.25
CA THR A 48 -4.13 5.73 2.32
C THR A 48 -3.11 6.15 1.27
N VAL A 49 -3.50 6.27 -0.01
CA VAL A 49 -2.57 6.66 -1.09
C VAL A 49 -1.99 8.06 -0.85
N LYS A 50 -2.84 9.00 -0.44
CA LYS A 50 -2.45 10.37 -0.15
C LYS A 50 -1.48 10.43 1.04
N TYR A 51 -1.79 9.71 2.12
CA TYR A 51 -0.93 9.56 3.28
C TYR A 51 0.45 9.03 2.87
N LEU A 52 0.49 7.98 2.05
CA LEU A 52 1.74 7.41 1.56
C LEU A 52 2.56 8.40 0.72
N ARG A 53 1.93 9.16 -0.17
CA ARG A 53 2.63 10.18 -0.96
C ARG A 53 3.26 11.27 -0.08
N TYR A 54 2.59 11.69 0.98
CA TYR A 54 3.11 12.72 1.89
C TYR A 54 4.22 12.21 2.81
N PHE A 55 4.05 11.02 3.39
CA PHE A 55 4.92 10.51 4.43
C PHE A 55 5.99 9.55 3.90
N TYR A 56 5.76 8.91 2.76
CA TYR A 56 6.67 7.95 2.14
C TYR A 56 6.87 8.30 0.66
N PRO A 57 7.38 9.50 0.35
CA PRO A 57 7.56 9.93 -1.02
C PRO A 57 8.39 8.92 -1.82
N GLU A 58 8.09 8.84 -3.11
CA GLU A 58 8.89 8.07 -4.05
C GLU A 58 10.24 8.77 -4.24
N GLY A 59 11.32 8.09 -3.86
CA GLY A 59 12.62 8.73 -3.66
C GLY A 59 13.79 7.75 -3.70
N LYS A 60 14.98 8.24 -3.33
CA LYS A 60 16.28 7.53 -3.48
C LYS A 60 16.19 6.13 -2.89
N LYS A 61 16.85 5.14 -3.52
CA LYS A 61 16.89 3.74 -3.05
C LYS A 61 17.21 3.62 -1.55
N GLU A 62 18.12 4.46 -1.04
CA GLU A 62 18.49 4.53 0.38
C GLU A 62 17.33 4.88 1.32
N GLU A 63 16.30 5.58 0.84
CA GLU A 63 15.11 5.91 1.62
C GLU A 63 14.14 4.74 1.71
N LYS A 64 14.11 3.83 0.72
CA LYS A 64 13.27 2.62 0.77
C LYS A 64 13.66 1.72 1.94
N GLU A 65 14.96 1.60 2.22
CA GLU A 65 15.48 0.81 3.34
C GLU A 65 15.14 1.40 4.72
N ARG A 66 14.85 2.71 4.78
CA ARG A 66 14.49 3.43 6.02
C ARG A 66 12.99 3.46 6.29
N ARG A 67 12.17 2.88 5.41
CA ARG A 67 10.72 2.82 5.59
C ARG A 67 10.39 1.84 6.72
N GLN A 68 9.81 2.37 7.78
CA GLN A 68 9.39 1.63 8.96
C GLN A 68 8.14 2.26 9.57
N GLY A 69 7.33 1.42 10.22
CA GLY A 69 6.16 1.88 10.97
C GLY A 69 5.00 0.89 10.91
N ASN A 70 4.05 1.08 11.82
CA ASN A 70 2.87 0.25 11.92
C ASN A 70 1.68 1.05 11.39
N ILE A 71 1.05 0.57 10.31
CA ILE A 71 -0.07 1.26 9.66
C ILE A 71 -1.32 0.38 9.78
N THR A 72 -2.36 0.94 10.36
CA THR A 72 -3.68 0.30 10.44
C THR A 72 -4.62 1.05 9.52
N ILE A 73 -5.13 0.35 8.51
CA ILE A 73 -6.04 0.91 7.52
C ILE A 73 -7.47 0.70 8.01
N ALA A 74 -8.15 1.82 8.29
CA ALA A 74 -9.54 1.83 8.70
C ALA A 74 -10.45 1.71 7.47
N VAL A 75 -11.27 0.67 7.44
CA VAL A 75 -12.28 0.41 6.43
C VAL A 75 -13.59 1.02 6.91
N PRO A 76 -14.07 2.12 6.30
CA PRO A 76 -15.31 2.77 6.72
C PRO A 76 -16.50 1.83 6.48
N GLY A 77 -17.54 1.93 7.31
CA GLY A 77 -18.76 1.11 7.16
C GLY A 77 -19.55 1.48 5.90
N GLU A 78 -19.53 2.75 5.53
CA GLU A 78 -20.18 3.28 4.33
C GLU A 78 -19.16 3.44 3.21
N VAL A 79 -19.56 3.13 1.97
CA VAL A 79 -18.74 3.30 0.78
C VAL A 79 -18.91 4.74 0.26
N GLN A 80 -17.82 5.49 0.20
CA GLN A 80 -17.84 6.88 -0.27
C GLN A 80 -17.96 6.96 -1.81
N GLU A 81 -18.43 8.09 -2.32
CA GLU A 81 -18.68 8.29 -3.76
C GLU A 81 -17.39 8.21 -4.60
N GLU A 82 -16.26 8.62 -4.02
CA GLU A 82 -14.94 8.51 -4.62
C GLU A 82 -14.57 7.04 -4.89
N GLU A 83 -14.93 6.13 -3.97
CA GLU A 83 -14.66 4.70 -4.08
C GLU A 83 -15.47 4.09 -5.23
N LYS A 84 -16.74 4.50 -5.38
CA LYS A 84 -17.67 3.96 -6.37
C LYS A 84 -17.26 4.26 -7.82
N ARG A 85 -16.54 5.36 -8.05
CA ARG A 85 -16.18 5.82 -9.39
C ARG A 85 -15.03 5.05 -10.02
N GLN A 86 -13.96 4.82 -9.25
CA GLN A 86 -12.70 4.31 -9.80
C GLN A 86 -12.08 3.18 -8.98
N GLY A 87 -12.69 2.82 -7.86
CA GLY A 87 -12.10 1.95 -6.85
C GLY A 87 -10.98 2.66 -6.08
N ILE A 88 -10.38 1.94 -5.14
CA ILE A 88 -9.22 2.42 -4.38
C ILE A 88 -8.00 1.59 -4.80
N ASP A 89 -7.01 2.24 -5.39
CA ASP A 89 -5.74 1.58 -5.71
C ASP A 89 -4.85 1.46 -4.46
N LEU A 90 -4.64 0.23 -4.00
CA LEU A 90 -3.74 -0.07 -2.89
C LEU A 90 -2.35 -0.49 -3.33
N TRP A 91 -2.03 -0.50 -4.63
CA TRP A 91 -0.70 -0.88 -5.08
C TRP A 91 0.43 -0.09 -4.39
N PRO A 92 0.36 1.25 -4.22
CA PRO A 92 1.41 2.00 -3.52
C PRO A 92 1.65 1.53 -2.07
N LEU A 93 0.58 1.13 -1.36
CA LEU A 93 0.68 0.56 -0.02
C LEU A 93 1.36 -0.81 -0.06
N LEU A 94 0.95 -1.67 -0.98
CA LEU A 94 1.44 -3.03 -1.09
C LEU A 94 2.90 -3.07 -1.55
N ASP A 95 3.30 -2.23 -2.51
CA ASP A 95 4.69 -2.06 -2.92
C ASP A 95 5.55 -1.60 -1.74
N MET A 96 5.09 -0.57 -1.03
CA MET A 96 5.78 -0.07 0.14
C MET A 96 5.94 -1.17 1.19
N TRP A 97 4.87 -1.87 1.56
CA TRP A 97 4.91 -2.95 2.55
C TRP A 97 5.78 -4.13 2.10
N ALA A 98 5.75 -4.48 0.81
CA ALA A 98 6.53 -5.58 0.28
C ALA A 98 8.03 -5.29 0.23
N ASN A 99 8.40 -4.03 0.05
CA ASN A 99 9.77 -3.58 -0.13
C ASN A 99 10.35 -2.84 1.09
N SER A 100 9.64 -2.81 2.22
CA SER A 100 10.13 -2.28 3.49
C SER A 100 10.61 -3.38 4.43
N MET A 101 11.60 -3.08 5.27
CA MET A 101 12.12 -4.06 6.24
C MET A 101 11.20 -4.29 7.43
N ARG A 102 10.49 -3.24 7.87
CA ARG A 102 9.75 -3.20 9.15
C ARG A 102 8.45 -2.40 9.04
N ILE A 103 7.74 -2.54 7.94
CA ILE A 103 6.36 -2.04 7.90
C ILE A 103 5.42 -3.19 8.23
N GLU A 104 4.64 -2.98 9.28
CA GLU A 104 3.51 -3.84 9.62
C GLU A 104 2.23 -3.12 9.18
N GLY A 105 1.31 -3.91 8.63
CA GLY A 105 0.07 -3.43 8.03
C GLY A 105 -1.09 -4.28 8.48
N GLY A 106 -2.23 -3.65 8.76
CA GLY A 106 -3.47 -4.34 9.07
C GLY A 106 -4.68 -3.58 8.51
N PHE A 107 -5.78 -4.29 8.32
CA PHE A 107 -7.08 -3.70 8.00
C PHE A 107 -8.00 -3.89 9.21
N GLY A 108 -8.78 -2.87 9.53
CA GLY A 108 -9.74 -2.93 10.64
C GLY A 108 -10.84 -1.89 10.47
N ARG A 109 -11.72 -1.81 11.46
CA ARG A 109 -12.80 -0.80 11.51
C ARG A 109 -12.61 0.15 12.68
N TYR A 110 -13.25 1.31 12.57
CA TYR A 110 -13.47 2.17 13.73
C TYR A 110 -14.25 1.44 14.81
N LEU A 111 -13.96 1.79 16.07
CA LEU A 111 -14.67 1.23 17.22
C LEU A 111 -16.17 1.52 17.08
N SER A 112 -16.95 0.46 16.86
CA SER A 112 -18.40 0.49 16.83
C SER A 112 -18.94 -0.47 17.90
N PRO A 113 -20.02 -0.09 18.65
CA PRO A 113 -20.57 -0.91 19.72
C PRO A 113 -20.95 -2.35 19.30
N ASN A 114 -21.28 -2.53 18.02
CA ASN A 114 -21.75 -3.81 17.46
C ASN A 114 -20.70 -4.45 16.53
N TYR A 115 -19.44 -4.03 16.61
CA TYR A 115 -18.41 -4.60 15.74
C TYR A 115 -18.03 -6.02 16.18
N ALA A 116 -18.23 -6.99 15.29
CA ALA A 116 -17.84 -8.38 15.47
C ALA A 116 -16.68 -8.74 14.52
N PRO A 117 -15.41 -8.73 14.98
CA PRO A 117 -14.25 -9.01 14.11
C PRO A 117 -14.28 -10.40 13.46
N GLY A 118 -14.98 -11.36 14.06
CA GLY A 118 -15.12 -12.71 13.52
C GLY A 118 -16.00 -12.78 12.28
N GLU A 119 -16.87 -11.80 12.07
CA GLU A 119 -17.85 -11.75 10.98
C GLU A 119 -17.44 -10.77 9.87
N ASP A 120 -16.34 -10.04 10.07
CA ASP A 120 -15.86 -9.02 9.14
C ASP A 120 -15.06 -9.62 7.98
N GLY A 121 -15.77 -10.31 7.08
CA GLY A 121 -15.18 -10.94 5.89
C GLY A 121 -14.43 -9.95 5.00
N GLU A 122 -14.89 -8.70 4.95
CA GLU A 122 -14.25 -7.61 4.20
C GLU A 122 -12.82 -7.35 4.67
N CYS A 123 -12.61 -7.06 5.97
CA CYS A 123 -11.27 -6.82 6.50
C CYS A 123 -10.37 -8.06 6.40
N LYS A 124 -10.91 -9.26 6.58
CA LYS A 124 -10.15 -10.51 6.45
C LYS A 124 -9.65 -10.72 5.02
N ASP A 125 -10.48 -10.45 4.03
CA ASP A 125 -10.12 -10.58 2.62
C ASP A 125 -9.11 -9.52 2.21
N LEU A 126 -9.25 -8.27 2.67
CA LEU A 126 -8.24 -7.24 2.45
C LEU A 126 -6.89 -7.61 3.07
N TYR A 127 -6.90 -8.24 4.25
CA TYR A 127 -5.67 -8.72 4.89
C TYR A 127 -4.90 -9.74 4.02
N ARG A 128 -5.58 -10.45 3.11
CA ARG A 128 -4.93 -11.37 2.16
C ARG A 128 -4.04 -10.66 1.15
N LEU A 129 -4.24 -9.36 0.91
CA LEU A 129 -3.33 -8.56 0.11
C LEU A 129 -1.92 -8.50 0.73
N PHE A 130 -1.78 -8.70 2.04
CA PHE A 130 -0.50 -8.90 2.72
C PHE A 130 -0.01 -10.36 2.68
N GLY A 131 -0.55 -11.19 1.79
CA GLY A 131 -0.14 -12.57 1.56
C GLY A 131 -0.47 -13.54 2.69
N ARG A 132 -1.40 -13.22 3.58
CA ARG A 132 -1.81 -14.10 4.69
C ARG A 132 -3.32 -14.15 4.81
N ARG A 133 -3.85 -15.31 5.17
CA ARG A 133 -5.28 -15.49 5.47
C ARG A 133 -5.51 -15.48 6.97
N VAL A 134 -6.50 -14.72 7.41
CA VAL A 134 -7.00 -14.77 8.80
C VAL A 134 -7.90 -16.00 8.96
N LEU A 135 -7.59 -16.85 9.93
CA LEU A 135 -8.33 -18.08 10.23
C LEU A 135 -9.46 -17.81 11.25
N PRO A 136 -10.43 -18.73 11.42
CA PRO A 136 -11.54 -18.55 12.36
C PRO A 136 -11.11 -18.32 13.82
N ASP A 137 -9.96 -18.85 14.22
CA ASP A 137 -9.35 -18.65 15.55
C ASP A 137 -8.56 -17.32 15.65
N ARG A 138 -8.64 -16.45 14.63
CA ARG A 138 -7.90 -15.19 14.47
C ARG A 138 -6.40 -15.35 14.29
N SER A 139 -5.89 -16.58 14.18
CA SER A 139 -4.51 -16.79 13.76
C SER A 139 -4.36 -16.47 12.26
N CYS A 140 -3.14 -16.27 11.80
CA CYS A 140 -2.85 -16.05 10.39
C CYS A 140 -2.14 -17.27 9.80
N THR A 141 -2.45 -17.59 8.54
CA THR A 141 -1.66 -18.58 7.79
C THR A 141 -0.22 -18.11 7.61
N ARG A 142 0.64 -19.04 7.16
CA ARG A 142 1.95 -18.68 6.64
C ARG A 142 1.81 -17.72 5.46
N MET A 143 2.85 -16.91 5.26
CA MET A 143 2.99 -16.01 4.11
C MET A 143 2.94 -16.79 2.79
N ASN A 144 2.03 -16.43 1.88
CA ASN A 144 2.03 -16.90 0.51
C ASN A 144 3.27 -16.35 -0.20
N ARG A 145 4.19 -17.25 -0.55
CA ARG A 145 5.49 -16.88 -1.13
C ARG A 145 5.36 -16.36 -2.55
N ILE A 146 4.45 -16.93 -3.34
CA ILE A 146 4.26 -16.58 -4.75
C ILE A 146 3.73 -15.16 -4.85
N TRP A 147 2.66 -14.86 -4.09
CA TRP A 147 2.13 -13.50 -3.99
C TRP A 147 3.19 -12.51 -3.49
N ARG A 148 3.94 -12.88 -2.45
CA ARG A 148 5.02 -12.01 -1.93
C ARG A 148 6.10 -11.75 -3.00
N THR A 149 6.41 -12.72 -3.86
CA THR A 149 7.33 -12.52 -4.99
C THR A 149 6.77 -11.48 -5.96
N TYR A 150 5.51 -11.61 -6.38
CA TYR A 150 4.88 -10.63 -7.29
C TYR A 150 4.92 -9.19 -6.76
N LEU A 151 4.66 -9.02 -5.46
CA LEU A 151 4.74 -7.70 -4.83
C LEU A 151 6.18 -7.16 -4.78
N ARG A 152 7.15 -7.98 -4.38
CA ARG A 152 8.56 -7.55 -4.23
C ARG A 152 9.24 -7.25 -5.57
N GLU A 153 8.89 -7.99 -6.60
CA GLU A 153 9.44 -7.81 -7.95
C GLU A 153 8.65 -6.76 -8.74
N SER A 154 7.67 -6.11 -8.10
CA SER A 154 6.83 -5.08 -8.70
C SER A 154 6.19 -5.53 -10.01
N HIS A 155 5.66 -6.76 -10.04
CA HIS A 155 4.96 -7.32 -11.20
C HIS A 155 3.62 -6.65 -11.48
N LEU A 156 3.02 -6.09 -10.43
CA LEU A 156 1.71 -5.46 -10.49
C LEU A 156 1.83 -4.00 -10.92
N ALA A 157 0.88 -3.56 -11.74
CA ALA A 157 0.67 -2.17 -12.06
C ALA A 157 -0.27 -1.53 -11.03
N GLU A 158 -1.37 -2.23 -10.70
CA GLU A 158 -2.44 -1.71 -9.85
C GLU A 158 -3.10 -2.84 -9.05
N VAL A 159 -3.62 -2.51 -7.87
CA VAL A 159 -4.47 -3.41 -7.07
C VAL A 159 -5.66 -2.60 -6.58
N ARG A 160 -6.75 -2.64 -7.35
CA ARG A 160 -7.93 -1.82 -7.09
C ARG A 160 -8.99 -2.56 -6.29
N ILE A 161 -9.54 -1.91 -5.29
CA ILE A 161 -10.67 -2.41 -4.51
C ILE A 161 -11.94 -1.70 -4.95
N TYR A 162 -12.95 -2.49 -5.31
CA TYR A 162 -14.27 -2.02 -5.66
C TYR A 162 -15.28 -2.58 -4.66
N ARG A 163 -15.67 -1.74 -3.70
CA ARG A 163 -16.61 -2.12 -2.63
C ARG A 163 -18.08 -2.01 -3.06
N GLU A 164 -18.36 -1.11 -3.99
CA GLU A 164 -19.67 -0.92 -4.60
C GLU A 164 -19.49 -0.27 -5.98
N ILE A 165 -20.09 -0.85 -7.02
CA ILE A 165 -20.18 -0.25 -8.36
C ILE A 165 -21.62 -0.38 -8.82
N ALA A 166 -22.20 0.67 -9.40
CA ALA A 166 -23.61 0.71 -9.79
C ALA A 166 -24.04 -0.47 -10.69
N GLU A 167 -23.13 -0.98 -11.53
CA GLU A 167 -23.41 -2.05 -12.50
C GLU A 167 -23.08 -3.45 -11.98
N VAL A 168 -22.30 -3.56 -10.90
CA VAL A 168 -21.76 -4.84 -10.41
C VAL A 168 -22.32 -5.15 -9.04
N LYS A 169 -22.98 -6.32 -8.91
CA LYS A 169 -23.63 -6.72 -7.66
C LYS A 169 -22.68 -7.18 -6.56
N ILE A 170 -21.47 -7.61 -6.93
CA ILE A 170 -20.53 -8.27 -6.02
C ILE A 170 -19.28 -7.39 -5.91
N PRO A 171 -18.89 -6.98 -4.69
CA PRO A 171 -17.62 -6.30 -4.45
C PRO A 171 -16.45 -7.14 -4.99
N PHE A 172 -15.44 -6.53 -5.57
CA PHE A 172 -14.28 -7.27 -6.08
C PHE A 172 -12.95 -6.55 -5.89
N ILE A 173 -11.88 -7.34 -5.84
CA ILE A 173 -10.50 -6.89 -5.94
C ILE A 173 -10.03 -7.15 -7.36
N HIS A 174 -9.47 -6.12 -8.00
CA HIS A 174 -8.93 -6.20 -9.35
C HIS A 174 -7.40 -6.11 -9.30
N ILE A 175 -6.74 -7.21 -9.63
CA ILE A 175 -5.29 -7.32 -9.68
C ILE A 175 -4.84 -7.15 -11.13
N LEU A 176 -4.12 -6.06 -11.41
CA LEU A 176 -3.64 -5.75 -12.75
C LEU A 176 -2.11 -5.88 -12.81
N PHE A 177 -1.63 -6.78 -13.65
CA PHE A 177 -0.20 -6.96 -13.92
C PHE A 177 0.29 -5.91 -14.92
N LYS A 178 1.58 -5.58 -14.84
CA LYS A 178 2.24 -4.82 -15.91
C LYS A 178 2.37 -5.68 -17.17
N PRO A 179 2.35 -5.09 -18.37
CA PRO A 179 2.39 -5.86 -19.62
C PRO A 179 3.59 -6.80 -19.74
N GLU A 180 4.77 -6.39 -19.26
CA GLU A 180 5.99 -7.18 -19.30
C GLU A 180 6.01 -8.39 -18.34
N PHE A 181 5.09 -8.44 -17.37
CA PHE A 181 4.93 -9.54 -16.42
C PHE A 181 3.61 -10.29 -16.60
N ALA A 182 2.86 -9.98 -17.66
CA ALA A 182 1.60 -10.64 -17.97
C ALA A 182 1.84 -12.11 -18.34
N LEU A 183 1.01 -13.00 -17.81
CA LEU A 183 0.98 -14.41 -18.23
C LEU A 183 0.23 -14.52 -19.57
N GLU A 184 0.46 -15.61 -20.32
CA GLU A 184 -0.12 -15.79 -21.66
C GLU A 184 -1.65 -15.66 -21.73
N TRP A 185 -2.35 -15.99 -20.64
CA TRP A 185 -3.80 -15.89 -20.55
C TRP A 185 -4.31 -14.49 -20.17
N MET A 186 -3.43 -13.58 -19.73
CA MET A 186 -3.76 -12.20 -19.36
C MET A 186 -3.76 -11.29 -20.58
N VAL A 187 -4.83 -11.36 -21.38
CA VAL A 187 -4.93 -10.62 -22.65
C VAL A 187 -5.66 -9.29 -22.54
N ARG A 188 -6.31 -9.02 -21.42
CA ARG A 188 -7.13 -7.83 -21.16
C ARG A 188 -7.20 -7.52 -19.67
N GLN A 189 -7.76 -6.36 -19.32
CA GLN A 189 -7.92 -5.94 -17.91
C GLN A 189 -8.67 -6.98 -17.07
N GLU A 190 -9.78 -7.55 -17.57
CA GLU A 190 -10.49 -8.65 -16.91
C GLU A 190 -10.33 -9.95 -17.69
N SER A 191 -9.28 -10.71 -17.39
CA SER A 191 -8.98 -11.97 -18.08
C SER A 191 -9.67 -13.17 -17.42
N VAL A 192 -9.86 -14.25 -18.18
CA VAL A 192 -10.44 -15.49 -17.64
C VAL A 192 -9.36 -16.19 -16.82
N VAL A 193 -9.55 -16.23 -15.50
CA VAL A 193 -8.56 -16.78 -14.57
C VAL A 193 -8.54 -18.31 -14.66
N PRO A 194 -7.38 -18.94 -14.97
CA PRO A 194 -7.27 -20.40 -15.00
C PRO A 194 -7.60 -21.04 -13.64
N ALA A 195 -8.14 -22.26 -13.68
CA ALA A 195 -8.44 -23.02 -12.47
C ALA A 195 -7.16 -23.22 -11.63
N GLY A 196 -7.28 -23.01 -10.31
CA GLY A 196 -6.17 -23.15 -9.36
C GLY A 196 -5.29 -21.91 -9.19
N PHE A 197 -5.31 -20.95 -10.13
CA PHE A 197 -4.46 -19.76 -10.03
C PHE A 197 -4.72 -18.96 -8.75
N LEU A 198 -5.99 -18.66 -8.44
CA LEU A 198 -6.34 -17.92 -7.21
C LEU A 198 -5.94 -18.67 -5.93
N ASP A 199 -5.98 -20.01 -5.94
CA ASP A 199 -5.53 -20.80 -4.79
C ASP A 199 -4.01 -20.70 -4.61
N GLU A 200 -3.26 -20.80 -5.71
CA GLU A 200 -1.81 -20.66 -5.74
C GLU A 200 -1.34 -19.32 -5.16
N ILE A 201 -2.01 -18.22 -5.50
CA ILE A 201 -1.68 -16.88 -4.99
C ILE A 201 -2.35 -16.54 -3.65
N GLY A 202 -3.16 -17.43 -3.07
CA GLY A 202 -3.74 -17.28 -1.71
C GLY A 202 -5.07 -16.51 -1.64
N PHE A 203 -5.75 -16.38 -2.77
CA PHE A 203 -7.04 -15.72 -2.93
C PHE A 203 -8.21 -16.70 -3.14
N SER A 204 -8.04 -17.99 -2.82
CA SER A 204 -9.14 -18.96 -2.78
C SER A 204 -10.02 -18.76 -1.55
N HIS A 205 -11.32 -19.05 -1.65
CA HIS A 205 -12.28 -18.94 -0.53
C HIS A 205 -12.37 -17.54 0.08
N MET A 206 -12.46 -16.49 -0.75
CA MET A 206 -12.78 -15.15 -0.29
C MET A 206 -14.17 -15.12 0.37
N GLU A 207 -14.33 -14.33 1.43
CA GLU A 207 -15.58 -14.22 2.20
C GLU A 207 -16.49 -13.10 1.69
N TYR A 208 -15.90 -12.01 1.17
CA TYR A 208 -16.59 -10.77 0.81
C TYR A 208 -16.32 -10.33 -0.63
N PHE A 209 -15.07 -10.41 -1.09
CA PHE A 209 -14.70 -9.95 -2.43
C PHE A 209 -14.60 -11.08 -3.45
N ASP A 210 -15.08 -10.86 -4.67
CA ASP A 210 -14.60 -11.62 -5.83
C ASP A 210 -13.19 -11.13 -6.24
N VAL A 211 -12.45 -11.92 -7.00
CA VAL A 211 -11.10 -11.56 -7.45
C VAL A 211 -11.00 -11.64 -8.96
N LYS A 212 -10.76 -10.47 -9.56
CA LYS A 212 -10.53 -10.32 -11.00
C LYS A 212 -9.05 -10.10 -11.25
N VAL A 213 -8.52 -10.69 -12.31
CA VAL A 213 -7.11 -10.61 -12.67
C VAL A 213 -6.96 -10.30 -14.15
N GLY A 214 -6.00 -9.45 -14.49
CA GLY A 214 -5.60 -9.22 -15.87
C GLY A 214 -4.38 -8.34 -15.98
N VAL A 215 -4.29 -7.61 -17.08
CA VAL A 215 -3.15 -6.76 -17.44
C VAL A 215 -3.63 -5.33 -17.70
N VAL A 216 -2.83 -4.35 -17.30
CA VAL A 216 -3.11 -2.94 -17.63
C VAL A 216 -2.95 -2.69 -19.14
N ASP A 217 -3.77 -1.83 -19.72
CA ASP A 217 -3.67 -1.50 -21.14
C ASP A 217 -2.38 -0.71 -21.43
N ALA A 218 -1.53 -1.25 -22.30
CA ALA A 218 -0.26 -0.61 -22.68
C ALA A 218 -0.43 0.76 -23.38
N SER A 219 -1.65 1.09 -23.81
CA SER A 219 -2.02 2.36 -24.42
C SER A 219 -2.20 3.50 -23.43
N VAL A 220 -2.39 3.20 -22.14
CA VAL A 220 -2.44 4.21 -21.07
C VAL A 220 -1.01 4.52 -20.65
N LYS A 221 -0.25 5.20 -21.53
CA LYS A 221 0.97 5.85 -21.10
C LYS A 221 0.56 7.06 -20.26
N GLU A 222 0.93 7.03 -18.98
CA GLU A 222 0.73 8.15 -18.06
C GLU A 222 1.41 9.42 -18.61
N ASP A 223 0.64 10.52 -18.65
CA ASP A 223 1.12 11.90 -18.84
C ASP A 223 1.84 12.43 -17.59
#